data_AF-A0A3B9D068-F1
#
_entry.id   AF-A0A3B9D068-F1
#
_cell.length_a   1.000
_cell.length_b   1.000
_cell.length_c   1.000
_cell.angle_alpha   90.00
_cell.angle_beta   90.00
_cell.angle_gamma   90.00
#
_symmetry.space_group_name_H-M   'P 1'
#
loop_
_entity.id
_entity.type
_entity.pdbx_description
1 polymer ?
#
loop_
_entity_poly.entity_id
_entity_poly.type
_entity_poly.pdbx_seq_one_letter_code
_entity_poly.pdbx_strand_id
1 'polypeptide(L)'
;MGIGIAVEEVDLGFEAIAMALGEPGGGQPVSPMKQPLWEATVSKVLTKEQREKYAARVKARKVFARRASVAKFVARVDARLLIPDEQRDKLIQIVDAEVGDLLIKHDPFGNVVFMPAGETLPAIAEEQLKTLLSEPQFSVWKRSFSGELSTRKMMQGVPLPGQAGGAIEIQINGPPVLQP
;
A
#
# COMPACT_ATOMS: atom_id res chain seq x y z
N MET A 1 -22.60 -44.56 -5.52
CA MET A 1 -22.62 -43.38 -4.63
C MET A 1 -21.48 -42.48 -5.06
N GLY A 2 -21.78 -41.40 -5.79
CA GLY A 2 -20.78 -40.43 -6.22
C GLY A 2 -20.56 -39.40 -5.11
N ILE A 3 -19.34 -39.31 -4.59
CA ILE A 3 -18.96 -38.25 -3.64
C ILE A 3 -18.86 -36.96 -4.45
N GLY A 4 -19.85 -36.09 -4.33
CA GLY A 4 -19.79 -34.73 -4.85
C GLY A 4 -18.74 -33.96 -4.10
N ILE A 5 -17.56 -33.77 -4.70
CA ILE A 5 -16.56 -32.83 -4.20
C ILE A 5 -17.10 -31.45 -4.54
N ALA A 6 -17.64 -30.76 -3.54
CA ALA A 6 -17.91 -29.33 -3.63
C ALA A 6 -16.56 -28.64 -3.83
N VAL A 7 -16.29 -28.23 -5.06
CA VAL A 7 -15.17 -27.34 -5.36
C VAL A 7 -15.60 -25.98 -4.85
N GLU A 8 -15.14 -25.60 -3.65
CA GLU A 8 -15.22 -24.20 -3.22
C GLU A 8 -14.62 -23.34 -4.33
N GLU A 9 -15.40 -22.39 -4.85
CA GLU A 9 -14.95 -21.39 -5.81
C GLU A 9 -13.79 -20.61 -5.21
N VAL A 10 -12.58 -21.01 -5.56
CA VAL A 10 -11.38 -20.24 -5.25
C VAL A 10 -11.45 -19.00 -6.13
N ASP A 11 -11.81 -17.85 -5.57
CA ASP A 11 -11.75 -16.56 -6.27
C ASP A 11 -10.28 -16.30 -6.66
N LEU A 12 -9.95 -16.60 -7.92
CA LEU A 12 -8.62 -16.54 -8.52
C LEU A 12 -8.24 -15.06 -8.69
N GLY A 13 -7.77 -14.44 -7.61
CA GLY A 13 -7.49 -13.01 -7.49
C GLY A 13 -6.61 -12.39 -8.59
N PHE A 14 -7.23 -12.02 -9.70
CA PHE A 14 -6.66 -11.33 -10.86
C PHE A 14 -7.33 -9.98 -11.15
N GLU A 15 -8.17 -9.48 -10.24
CA GLU A 15 -8.85 -8.17 -10.36
C GLU A 15 -7.85 -7.02 -10.60
N ALA A 16 -6.60 -7.22 -10.19
CA ALA A 16 -5.46 -6.34 -10.39
C ALA A 16 -5.11 -6.00 -11.86
N ILE A 17 -5.26 -6.93 -12.81
CA ILE A 17 -4.83 -6.69 -14.21
C ILE A 17 -5.81 -5.79 -14.96
N ALA A 18 -7.08 -5.80 -14.57
CA ALA A 18 -8.13 -5.05 -15.27
C ALA A 18 -8.01 -3.52 -15.09
N MET A 19 -7.26 -3.05 -14.09
CA MET A 19 -7.08 -1.61 -13.83
C MET A 19 -6.06 -0.91 -14.76
N ALA A 20 -5.27 -1.64 -15.55
CA ALA A 20 -4.23 -1.04 -16.40
C ALA A 20 -4.69 -0.67 -17.83
N LEU A 21 -5.91 -1.05 -18.23
CA LEU A 21 -6.47 -0.80 -19.57
C LEU A 21 -7.77 0.00 -19.44
N GLY A 22 -7.63 1.29 -19.10
CA GLY A 22 -8.74 2.19 -18.85
C GLY A 22 -9.66 2.35 -20.06
N GLU A 23 -10.88 1.84 -19.94
CA GLU A 23 -12.03 2.22 -20.76
C GLU A 23 -12.69 3.47 -20.15
N PRO A 24 -13.03 4.50 -20.94
CA PRO A 24 -13.70 5.71 -20.48
C PRO A 24 -15.21 5.44 -20.27
N GLY A 25 -15.56 4.73 -19.20
CA GLY A 25 -16.93 4.54 -18.77
C GLY A 25 -16.93 4.01 -17.35
N GLY A 26 -17.51 4.75 -16.41
CA GLY A 26 -17.40 4.54 -14.95
C GLY A 26 -17.98 3.25 -14.35
N GLY A 27 -17.97 2.13 -15.08
CA GLY A 27 -18.17 0.80 -14.52
C GLY A 27 -16.86 0.28 -13.94
N GLN A 28 -16.91 -0.32 -12.74
CA GLN A 28 -15.75 -1.04 -12.23
C GLN A 28 -15.34 -2.11 -13.26
N PRO A 29 -14.05 -2.19 -13.63
CA PRO A 29 -13.60 -3.16 -14.61
C PRO A 29 -13.88 -4.57 -14.07
N VAL A 30 -14.78 -5.29 -14.73
CA VAL A 30 -15.09 -6.67 -14.38
C VAL A 30 -13.84 -7.50 -14.65
N SER A 31 -13.34 -8.20 -13.63
CA SER A 31 -12.20 -9.11 -13.76
C SER A 31 -12.39 -10.02 -14.98
N PRO A 32 -11.44 -10.05 -15.94
CA PRO A 32 -11.52 -10.93 -17.11
C PRO A 32 -11.76 -12.41 -16.74
N MET A 33 -11.32 -12.83 -15.54
CA MET A 33 -11.51 -14.20 -15.06
C MET A 33 -12.94 -14.53 -14.64
N LYS A 34 -13.72 -13.52 -14.25
CA LYS A 34 -15.14 -13.66 -13.89
C LYS A 34 -16.04 -13.62 -15.13
N GLN A 35 -15.47 -13.51 -16.33
CA GLN A 35 -16.24 -13.56 -17.56
C GLN A 35 -16.58 -15.02 -17.91
N PRO A 36 -17.84 -15.33 -18.25
CA PRO A 36 -18.25 -16.69 -18.62
C PRO A 36 -17.40 -17.29 -19.76
N LEU A 37 -16.92 -16.45 -20.68
CA LEU A 37 -16.04 -16.87 -21.77
C LEU A 37 -14.67 -17.38 -21.26
N TRP A 38 -14.12 -16.75 -20.24
CA TRP A 38 -12.86 -17.16 -19.63
C TRP A 38 -13.00 -18.52 -18.97
N GLU A 39 -14.02 -18.70 -18.13
CA GLU A 39 -14.30 -19.98 -17.46
C GLU A 39 -14.55 -21.11 -18.47
N ALA A 40 -15.34 -20.84 -19.51
CA ALA A 40 -15.58 -21.78 -20.60
C ALA A 40 -14.28 -22.14 -21.35
N THR A 41 -13.38 -21.17 -21.54
CA THR A 41 -12.11 -21.40 -22.23
C THR A 41 -11.15 -22.22 -21.36
N VAL A 42 -10.99 -21.86 -20.09
CA VAL A 42 -10.13 -22.58 -19.14
C VAL A 42 -10.60 -24.02 -18.96
N SER A 43 -11.91 -24.25 -18.84
CA SER A 43 -12.48 -25.59 -18.68
C SER A 43 -12.33 -26.47 -19.92
N LYS A 44 -12.36 -25.88 -21.13
CA LYS A 44 -12.17 -26.59 -22.41
C LYS A 44 -10.69 -26.85 -22.75
N VAL A 45 -9.81 -25.90 -22.46
CA VAL A 45 -8.40 -25.95 -22.86
C VAL A 45 -7.55 -26.74 -21.85
N LEU A 46 -7.83 -26.58 -20.55
CA LEU A 46 -7.02 -27.23 -19.51
C LEU A 46 -7.64 -28.56 -19.07
N THR A 47 -6.81 -29.59 -18.99
CA THR A 47 -7.16 -30.84 -18.30
C THR A 47 -7.38 -30.58 -16.80
N LYS A 48 -8.04 -31.53 -16.11
CA LYS A 48 -8.26 -31.43 -14.66
C LYS A 48 -6.95 -31.20 -13.89
N GLU A 49 -5.91 -31.98 -14.20
CA GLU A 49 -4.59 -31.85 -13.58
C GLU A 49 -3.95 -30.49 -13.85
N GLN A 50 -4.08 -29.97 -15.08
CA GLN A 50 -3.58 -28.65 -15.43
C GLN A 50 -4.33 -27.53 -14.69
N ARG A 51 -5.63 -27.67 -14.49
CA ARG A 51 -6.44 -26.71 -13.69
C ARG A 51 -5.99 -26.68 -12.24
N GLU A 52 -5.76 -27.84 -11.63
CA GLU A 52 -5.26 -27.94 -10.25
C GLU A 52 -3.87 -27.31 -10.10
N LYS A 53 -2.95 -27.61 -11.03
CA LYS A 53 -1.61 -26.98 -11.06
C LYS A 53 -1.69 -25.47 -11.27
N TYR A 54 -2.59 -25.01 -12.13
CA TYR A 54 -2.82 -23.60 -12.38
C TYR A 54 -3.34 -22.89 -11.12
N ALA A 55 -4.39 -23.42 -10.48
CA ALA A 55 -4.96 -22.87 -9.25
C ALA A 55 -3.91 -22.80 -8.13
N ALA A 56 -3.10 -23.85 -7.96
CA ALA A 56 -2.00 -23.86 -7.00
C ALA A 56 -0.98 -22.75 -7.27
N ARG A 57 -0.60 -22.53 -8.54
CA ARG A 57 0.30 -21.43 -8.93
C ARG A 57 -0.30 -20.05 -8.69
N VAL A 58 -1.58 -19.85 -8.96
CA VAL A 58 -2.28 -18.59 -8.68
C VAL A 58 -2.29 -18.30 -7.18
N LYS A 59 -2.62 -19.30 -6.35
CA LYS A 59 -2.58 -19.17 -4.89
C LYS A 59 -1.17 -18.83 -4.40
N ALA A 60 -0.15 -19.51 -4.90
CA ALA A 60 1.25 -19.22 -4.54
C ALA A 60 1.67 -17.79 -4.92
N ARG A 61 1.25 -17.29 -6.09
CA ARG A 61 1.51 -15.91 -6.51
C ARG A 61 0.83 -14.90 -5.59
N LYS A 62 -0.43 -15.14 -5.20
CA LYS A 62 -1.16 -14.27 -4.26
C LYS A 62 -0.44 -14.19 -2.90
N VAL A 63 0.00 -15.32 -2.37
CA VAL A 63 0.78 -15.36 -1.11
C VAL A 63 2.09 -14.60 -1.25
N PHE A 64 2.83 -14.80 -2.35
CA PHE A 64 4.07 -14.09 -2.60
C PHE A 64 3.84 -12.56 -2.69
N ALA A 65 2.84 -12.13 -3.47
CA ALA A 65 2.50 -10.72 -3.63
C ALA A 65 2.15 -10.07 -2.28
N ARG A 66 1.30 -10.73 -1.46
CA ARG A 66 0.96 -10.25 -0.11
C ARG A 66 2.21 -10.04 0.74
N ARG A 67 3.10 -11.04 0.81
CA ARG A 67 4.35 -10.94 1.57
C ARG A 67 5.25 -9.81 1.07
N ALA A 68 5.37 -9.64 -0.25
CA ALA A 68 6.15 -8.55 -0.83
C ALA A 68 5.58 -7.17 -0.51
N SER A 69 4.25 -7.00 -0.60
CA SER A 69 3.58 -5.73 -0.29
C SER A 69 3.68 -5.37 1.19
N VAL A 70 3.56 -6.36 2.10
CA VAL A 70 3.81 -6.19 3.54
C VAL A 70 5.27 -5.79 3.80
N ALA A 71 6.23 -6.52 3.24
CA ALA A 71 7.66 -6.22 3.43
C ALA A 71 8.02 -4.81 2.92
N LYS A 72 7.51 -4.43 1.75
CA LYS A 72 7.67 -3.09 1.18
C LYS A 72 7.04 -2.01 2.06
N PHE A 73 5.86 -2.27 2.64
CA PHE A 73 5.25 -1.35 3.60
C PHE A 73 6.13 -1.17 4.83
N VAL A 74 6.55 -2.26 5.46
CA VAL A 74 7.39 -2.23 6.66
C VAL A 74 8.74 -1.56 6.37
N ALA A 75 9.37 -1.80 5.24
CA ALA A 75 10.61 -1.13 4.86
C ALA A 75 10.47 0.40 4.79
N ARG A 76 9.31 0.91 4.35
CA ARG A 76 9.03 2.36 4.36
C ARG A 76 8.85 2.92 5.76
N VAL A 77 8.21 2.15 6.64
CA VAL A 77 8.06 2.51 8.06
C VAL A 77 9.44 2.53 8.72
N ASP A 78 10.23 1.49 8.51
CA ASP A 78 11.57 1.34 9.06
C ASP A 78 12.49 2.48 8.65
N ALA A 79 12.50 2.86 7.36
CA ALA A 79 13.27 4.01 6.88
C ALA A 79 12.95 5.34 7.59
N ARG A 80 11.78 5.45 8.24
CA ARG A 80 11.37 6.64 9.00
C ARG A 80 11.54 6.50 10.52
N LEU A 81 11.43 5.29 11.05
CA LEU A 81 11.41 5.02 12.49
C LEU A 81 12.69 4.36 13.02
N LEU A 82 13.59 3.91 12.13
CA LEU A 82 14.83 3.22 12.44
C LEU A 82 14.58 2.05 13.40
N ILE A 83 13.78 1.08 12.95
CA ILE A 83 13.25 -0.02 13.76
C ILE A 83 14.31 -1.14 13.81
N PRO A 84 14.69 -1.65 14.99
CA PRO A 84 15.54 -2.83 15.12
C PRO A 84 14.93 -4.08 14.47
N ASP A 85 15.77 -5.03 14.07
CA ASP A 85 15.34 -6.25 13.36
C ASP A 85 14.24 -7.03 14.10
N GLU A 86 14.36 -7.20 15.43
CA GLU A 86 13.35 -7.89 16.24
C GLU A 86 11.98 -7.18 16.25
N GLN A 87 11.98 -5.85 16.23
CA GLN A 87 10.75 -5.07 16.16
C GLN A 87 10.17 -5.10 14.73
N ARG A 88 11.04 -5.14 13.71
CA ARG A 88 10.64 -5.23 12.30
C ARG A 88 9.88 -6.53 12.03
N ASP A 89 10.36 -7.66 12.54
CA ASP A 89 9.70 -8.95 12.36
C ASP A 89 8.31 -8.99 13.01
N LYS A 90 8.18 -8.45 14.21
CA LYS A 90 6.87 -8.30 14.88
C LYS A 90 5.94 -7.35 14.12
N LEU A 91 6.48 -6.25 13.60
CA LEU A 91 5.70 -5.31 12.79
C LEU A 91 5.19 -5.97 11.50
N ILE A 92 6.01 -6.80 10.84
CA ILE A 92 5.58 -7.57 9.66
C ILE A 92 4.38 -8.45 9.98
N GLN A 93 4.39 -9.14 11.13
CA GLN A 93 3.27 -9.99 11.54
C GLN A 93 1.99 -9.19 11.78
N ILE A 94 2.08 -8.06 12.50
CA ILE A 94 0.93 -7.17 12.76
C ILE A 94 0.39 -6.61 11.45
N VAL A 95 1.27 -6.09 10.58
CA VAL A 95 0.88 -5.52 9.29
C VAL A 95 0.25 -6.57 8.39
N ASP A 96 0.82 -7.77 8.32
CA ASP A 96 0.24 -8.85 7.51
C ASP A 96 -1.16 -9.22 8.00
N ALA A 97 -1.36 -9.34 9.32
CA ALA A 97 -2.64 -9.71 9.92
C ALA A 97 -3.72 -8.63 9.73
N GLU A 98 -3.40 -7.37 10.02
CA GLU A 98 -4.38 -6.28 10.06
C GLU A 98 -4.64 -5.68 8.67
N VAL A 99 -3.61 -5.61 7.82
CA VAL A 99 -3.66 -4.77 6.61
C VAL A 99 -3.16 -5.47 5.34
N GLY A 100 -2.68 -6.71 5.43
CA GLY A 100 -2.09 -7.45 4.31
C GLY A 100 -3.04 -7.58 3.10
N ASP A 101 -4.33 -7.82 3.34
CA ASP A 101 -5.33 -7.93 2.27
C ASP A 101 -5.65 -6.58 1.60
N LEU A 102 -5.58 -5.47 2.35
CA LEU A 102 -5.70 -4.14 1.74
C LEU A 102 -4.46 -3.81 0.92
N LEU A 103 -3.27 -4.10 1.44
CA LEU A 103 -2.01 -3.82 0.73
C LEU A 103 -1.93 -4.54 -0.61
N ILE A 104 -2.32 -5.81 -0.69
CA ILE A 104 -2.35 -6.54 -1.97
C ILE A 104 -3.47 -6.03 -2.90
N LYS A 105 -4.60 -5.58 -2.36
CA LYS A 105 -5.70 -5.02 -3.17
C LYS A 105 -5.28 -3.73 -3.88
N HIS A 106 -4.55 -2.85 -3.19
CA HIS A 106 -4.12 -1.56 -3.72
C HIS A 106 -2.79 -1.63 -4.48
N ASP A 107 -1.90 -2.54 -4.11
CA ASP A 107 -0.62 -2.77 -4.78
C ASP A 107 -0.33 -4.27 -5.02
N PRO A 108 -1.04 -4.91 -5.97
CA PRO A 108 -0.90 -6.33 -6.27
C PRO A 108 0.41 -6.69 -7.00
N PHE A 109 1.08 -5.70 -7.61
CA PHE A 109 2.27 -5.92 -8.44
C PHE A 109 3.54 -5.27 -7.90
N GLY A 110 3.49 -4.68 -6.71
CA GLY A 110 4.59 -3.88 -6.19
C GLY A 110 4.81 -2.59 -6.98
N ASN A 111 3.86 -2.19 -7.84
CA ASN A 111 3.89 -0.91 -8.52
C ASN A 111 3.91 0.17 -7.45
N VAL A 112 4.77 1.18 -7.61
CA VAL A 112 4.95 2.25 -6.63
C VAL A 112 3.73 3.18 -6.67
N VAL A 113 2.56 2.66 -6.35
CA VAL A 113 1.36 3.46 -6.18
C VAL A 113 1.55 4.10 -4.81
N PHE A 114 2.01 5.35 -4.84
CA PHE A 114 1.65 6.33 -3.83
C PHE A 114 0.19 6.04 -3.48
N MET A 115 -0.09 5.62 -2.25
CA MET A 115 -1.48 5.69 -1.78
C MET A 115 -1.92 7.13 -2.09
N PRO A 116 -2.99 7.30 -2.88
CA PRO A 116 -3.46 8.61 -3.27
C PRO A 116 -3.47 9.51 -2.04
N ALA A 117 -2.99 10.75 -2.20
CA ALA A 117 -3.07 11.76 -1.16
C ALA A 117 -4.48 11.79 -0.56
N GLY A 118 -4.65 11.26 0.65
CA GLY A 118 -5.96 11.16 1.33
C GLY A 118 -6.44 9.74 1.65
N GLU A 119 -5.89 8.69 1.03
CA GLU A 119 -6.09 7.32 1.51
C GLU A 119 -5.31 7.12 2.80
N THR A 120 -6.05 7.01 3.90
CA THR A 120 -5.48 6.71 5.20
C THR A 120 -5.04 5.26 5.21
N LEU A 121 -3.88 4.99 5.81
CA LEU A 121 -3.53 3.60 6.08
C LEU A 121 -4.64 3.02 6.96
N PRO A 122 -5.07 1.77 6.70
CA PRO A 122 -5.96 1.07 7.63
C PRO A 122 -5.35 1.14 9.02
N ALA A 123 -6.21 1.46 10.00
CA ALA A 123 -5.79 1.74 11.35
C ALA A 123 -5.32 0.43 12.02
N ILE A 124 -4.01 0.25 12.14
CA ILE A 124 -3.43 -0.72 13.06
C ILE A 124 -3.76 -0.24 14.48
N ALA A 125 -4.26 -1.14 15.34
CA ALA A 125 -4.62 -0.80 16.71
C ALA A 125 -3.45 -0.12 17.44
N GLU A 126 -3.70 1.04 18.04
CA GLU A 126 -2.64 1.83 18.68
C GLU A 126 -1.99 1.07 19.83
N GLU A 127 -2.75 0.25 20.54
CA GLU A 127 -2.33 -0.55 21.68
C GLU A 127 -1.24 -1.53 21.26
N GLN A 128 -1.42 -2.21 20.12
CA GLN A 128 -0.41 -3.12 19.57
C GLN A 128 0.86 -2.35 19.21
N LEU A 129 0.73 -1.18 18.58
CA LEU A 129 1.88 -0.36 18.20
C LEU A 129 2.63 0.22 19.41
N LYS A 130 1.93 0.64 20.47
CA LYS A 130 2.55 1.13 21.72
C LYS A 130 3.33 0.05 22.46
N THR A 131 2.93 -1.22 22.33
CA THR A 131 3.69 -2.34 22.93
C THR A 131 4.95 -2.67 22.13
N LEU A 132 4.98 -2.32 20.84
CA LEU A 132 6.07 -2.64 19.94
C LEU A 132 7.07 -1.50 19.76
N LEU A 133 6.58 -0.27 19.63
CA LEU A 133 7.36 0.93 19.34
C LEU A 133 7.66 1.69 20.62
N SER A 134 8.83 2.32 20.68
CA SER A 134 9.13 3.31 21.71
C SER A 134 8.24 4.56 21.56
N GLU A 135 8.09 5.34 22.63
CA GLU A 135 7.27 6.57 22.59
C GLU A 135 7.70 7.57 21.49
N PRO A 136 9.01 7.82 21.23
CA PRO A 136 9.44 8.66 20.11
C PRO A 136 9.03 8.07 18.75
N GLN A 137 9.21 6.76 18.56
CA GLN A 137 8.82 6.05 17.34
C GLN A 137 7.32 6.12 17.10
N PHE A 138 6.51 5.86 18.13
CA PHE A 138 5.05 5.96 18.06
C PHE A 138 4.59 7.39 17.73
N SER A 139 5.26 8.41 18.25
CA SER A 139 5.00 9.81 17.89
C SER A 139 5.29 10.11 16.40
N VAL A 140 6.38 9.57 15.85
CA VAL A 140 6.70 9.68 14.42
C VAL A 140 5.68 8.90 13.58
N TRP A 141 5.25 7.73 14.05
CA TRP A 141 4.21 6.93 13.39
C TRP A 141 2.93 7.73 13.20
N LYS A 142 2.36 8.28 14.29
CA LYS A 142 1.13 9.09 14.23
C LYS A 142 1.29 10.25 13.24
N ARG A 143 2.41 10.97 13.30
CA ARG A 143 2.66 12.09 12.37
C ARG A 143 2.69 11.67 10.90
N SER A 144 3.19 10.49 10.62
CA SER A 144 3.52 10.03 9.27
C SER A 144 2.42 9.17 8.63
N PHE A 145 1.59 8.53 9.44
CA PHE A 145 0.74 7.41 9.02
C PHE A 145 -0.69 7.47 9.56
N SER A 146 -0.97 8.10 10.71
CA SER A 146 -2.36 8.35 11.12
C SER A 146 -2.89 9.55 10.35
N GLY A 147 -3.83 9.32 9.44
CA GLY A 147 -4.27 10.28 8.42
C GLY A 147 -4.78 11.65 8.90
N GLU A 148 -4.89 11.90 10.20
CA GLU A 148 -5.31 13.18 10.79
C GLU A 148 -4.45 14.38 10.36
N LEU A 149 -3.16 14.17 10.10
CA LEU A 149 -2.24 15.27 9.72
C LEU A 149 -2.23 15.57 8.21
N SER A 150 -2.58 14.59 7.36
CA SER A 150 -2.51 14.74 5.90
C SER A 150 -3.69 15.53 5.33
N THR A 151 -4.90 15.33 5.83
CA THR A 151 -6.08 16.11 5.42
C THR A 151 -6.00 17.56 5.88
N ARG A 152 -5.44 17.82 7.07
CA ARG A 152 -5.30 19.18 7.61
C ARG A 152 -4.27 20.03 6.86
N LYS A 153 -3.15 19.46 6.42
CA LYS A 153 -2.12 20.21 5.67
C LYS A 153 -2.49 20.51 4.22
N MET A 154 -3.29 19.67 3.57
CA MET A 154 -3.76 19.94 2.20
C MET A 154 -4.88 20.97 2.15
N MET A 155 -5.74 21.02 3.18
CA MET A 155 -6.84 21.99 3.26
C MET A 155 -6.40 23.38 3.72
N GLN A 156 -5.28 23.51 4.43
CA GLN A 156 -4.85 24.79 5.02
C GLN A 156 -3.84 25.59 4.19
N GLY A 157 -3.61 25.22 2.91
CA GLY A 157 -2.82 26.06 2.00
C GLY A 157 -1.51 26.55 2.60
N VAL A 158 -0.68 25.64 3.14
CA VAL A 158 0.66 26.02 3.62
C VAL A 158 1.36 26.68 2.43
N PRO A 159 1.68 27.99 2.48
CA PRO A 159 2.34 28.65 1.38
C PRO A 159 3.65 27.91 1.12
N LEU A 160 3.87 27.48 -0.12
CA LEU A 160 5.10 26.83 -0.50
C LEU A 160 6.27 27.74 -0.10
N PRO A 161 7.34 27.22 0.51
CA PRO A 161 8.55 28.01 0.75
C PRO A 161 9.01 28.57 -0.60
N GLY A 162 8.89 29.89 -0.77
CA GLY A 162 9.08 30.61 -2.04
C GLY A 162 7.88 31.46 -2.50
N GLN A 163 6.69 31.29 -1.90
CA GLN A 163 5.49 32.05 -2.24
C GLN A 163 5.13 33.11 -1.18
N ALA A 164 6.13 33.59 -0.43
CA ALA A 164 6.01 34.82 0.32
C ALA A 164 6.37 35.98 -0.62
N GLY A 165 5.37 36.59 -1.23
CA GLY A 165 5.46 37.94 -1.82
C GLY A 165 5.63 39.03 -0.76
N GLY A 166 6.37 38.75 0.32
CA GLY A 166 6.86 39.76 1.24
C GLY A 166 8.26 40.14 0.78
N ALA A 167 8.45 41.40 0.36
CA ALA A 167 9.76 41.94 0.06
C ALA A 167 10.70 41.66 1.24
N ILE A 168 11.66 40.75 1.04
CA ILE A 168 12.79 40.63 1.96
C ILE A 168 13.66 41.83 1.65
N GLU A 169 13.54 42.88 2.47
CA GLU A 169 14.46 44.00 2.47
C GLU A 169 15.80 43.48 3.01
N ILE A 170 16.67 43.03 2.10
CA ILE A 170 18.03 42.61 2.44
C ILE A 170 18.79 43.88 2.79
N GLN A 171 18.90 44.19 4.09
CA GLN A 171 19.88 45.17 4.58
C GLN A 171 21.27 44.58 4.35
N ILE A 172 21.88 44.95 3.22
CA ILE A 172 23.29 44.71 2.96
C ILE A 172 24.06 45.66 3.89
N ASN A 173 24.45 45.17 5.05
CA ASN A 173 25.43 45.85 5.89
C ASN A 173 26.75 45.89 5.11
N GLY A 174 27.12 47.10 4.66
CA GLY A 174 28.40 47.34 4.00
C GLY A 174 29.58 46.98 4.92
N PRO A 175 30.75 46.68 4.34
CA PRO A 175 31.93 46.31 5.11
C PRO A 175 32.32 47.46 6.07
N PRO A 176 32.84 47.13 7.26
CA PRO A 176 33.26 48.13 8.23
C PRO A 176 34.35 49.02 7.63
N VAL A 177 34.06 50.33 7.57
CA VAL A 177 35.04 51.35 7.19
C VAL A 177 36.07 51.41 8.31
N LEU A 178 37.30 50.97 8.03
CA LEU A 178 38.43 51.19 8.92
C LEU A 178 38.74 52.69 8.91
N GLN A 179 38.55 53.35 10.06
CA GLN A 179 38.97 54.74 10.24
C GLN A 179 40.49 54.82 10.42
N PRO A 180 41.14 55.88 9.89
CA PRO A 180 42.58 56.11 10.04
C PRO A 180 42.99 56.54 11.45
#